data_AF-Q25B10-F1
#
_entry.id   AF-Q25B10-F1
#
_cell.length_a   1.000
_cell.length_b   1.000
_cell.length_c   1.000
_cell.angle_alpha   90.00
_cell.angle_beta   90.00
_cell.angle_gamma   90.00
#
_symmetry.space_group_name_H-M   'P 1'
#
loop_
_entity.id
_entity.type
_entity.pdbx_description
1 polymer ?
#
loop_
_entity_poly.entity_id
_entity_poly.type
_entity_poly.pdbx_seq_one_letter_code
_entity_poly.pdbx_strand_id
1 'polypeptide(L)'
;MKPIVMKLMKQIRIRTWKIEDYLQEGMIILHLLLEEQSDGQKLHTKFKVKYHQRLIDELRRSYAKKRSHDHFIGLDVYECSDWINSGDTSPDNEVVFNHLLAEVYEGLSAHYQDLLLRQMRGEELTRMERYRLREKIKAILFSEDEE
;
A
#
# COMPACT_ATOMS: atom_id res chain seq x y z
N MET A 1 -3.55 10.73 40.04
CA MET A 1 -3.20 10.94 38.61
C MET A 1 -4.36 10.75 37.64
N LYS A 2 -5.31 9.83 37.88
CA LYS A 2 -6.47 9.56 37.00
C LYS A 2 -7.23 10.80 36.49
N PRO A 3 -7.53 11.85 37.29
CA PRO A 3 -8.17 13.05 36.77
C PRO A 3 -7.34 13.81 35.72
N ILE A 4 -6.01 13.83 35.89
CA ILE A 4 -5.09 14.42 34.91
C ILE A 4 -5.14 13.62 33.61
N VAL A 5 -5.08 12.29 33.70
CA VAL A 5 -5.19 11.38 32.55
C VAL A 5 -6.49 11.62 31.78
N MET A 6 -7.63 11.61 32.48
CA MET A 6 -8.95 11.80 31.86
C MET A 6 -9.10 13.17 31.22
N LYS A 7 -8.59 14.22 31.87
CA LYS A 7 -8.60 15.58 31.32
C LYS A 7 -7.77 15.66 30.04
N LEU A 8 -6.56 15.10 30.05
CA LEU A 8 -5.65 15.12 28.89
C LEU A 8 -6.14 14.24 27.75
N MET A 9 -6.77 13.09 28.02
CA MET A 9 -7.45 12.26 27.02
C MET A 9 -8.54 13.03 26.27
N LYS A 10 -9.34 13.84 26.98
CA LYS A 10 -10.37 14.68 26.34
C LYS A 10 -9.77 15.76 25.45
N GLN A 11 -8.58 16.27 25.79
CA GLN A 11 -7.88 17.31 25.03
C GLN A 11 -7.11 16.75 23.84
N ILE A 12 -6.45 15.59 24.01
CA ILE A 12 -5.63 14.94 22.99
C ILE A 12 -6.20 13.55 22.76
N ARG A 13 -7.08 13.44 21.76
CA ARG A 13 -7.74 12.18 21.41
C ARG A 13 -6.98 11.45 20.29
N ILE A 14 -6.27 10.41 20.66
CA ILE A 14 -5.69 9.39 19.79
C ILE A 14 -6.81 8.43 19.38
N ARG A 15 -7.07 8.32 18.07
CA ARG A 15 -8.24 7.60 17.52
C ARG A 15 -8.22 6.09 17.79
N THR A 16 -7.04 5.48 17.82
CA THR A 16 -6.86 4.04 18.02
C THR A 16 -6.90 3.62 19.48
N TRP A 17 -6.84 4.57 20.41
CA TRP A 17 -6.77 4.30 21.84
C TRP A 17 -8.14 4.30 22.49
N LYS A 18 -8.39 3.30 23.33
CA LYS A 18 -9.48 3.22 24.28
C LYS A 18 -9.07 3.85 25.62
N ILE A 19 -10.03 4.03 26.52
CA ILE A 19 -9.81 4.68 27.82
C ILE A 19 -8.75 3.92 28.63
N GLU A 20 -8.74 2.59 28.52
CA GLU A 20 -7.80 1.69 29.15
C GLU A 20 -6.36 1.97 28.71
N ASP A 21 -6.14 2.29 27.43
CA ASP A 21 -4.81 2.60 26.90
C ASP A 21 -4.26 3.91 27.51
N TYR A 22 -5.09 4.95 27.65
CA TYR A 22 -4.68 6.18 28.34
C TYR A 22 -4.36 5.92 29.81
N LEU A 23 -5.16 5.07 30.48
CA LEU A 23 -4.91 4.70 31.87
C LEU A 23 -3.60 3.93 32.01
N GLN A 24 -3.36 2.96 31.13
CA GLN A 24 -2.16 2.13 31.14
C GLN A 24 -0.91 2.98 30.89
N GLU A 25 -0.91 3.82 29.86
CA GLU A 25 0.22 4.70 29.57
C GLU A 25 0.46 5.69 30.72
N GLY A 26 -0.62 6.17 31.36
CA GLY A 26 -0.53 6.97 32.57
C GLY A 26 0.13 6.24 33.74
N MET A 27 -0.15 4.94 33.90
CA MET A 27 0.51 4.13 34.94
C MET A 27 1.99 3.89 34.64
N ILE A 28 2.33 3.63 33.37
CA ILE A 28 3.73 3.44 32.94
C ILE A 28 4.55 4.70 33.23
N ILE A 29 4.07 5.87 32.81
CA ILE A 29 4.78 7.14 33.04
C ILE A 29 4.90 7.46 34.53
N LEU A 30 3.86 7.17 35.31
CA LEU A 30 3.91 7.36 36.75
C LEU A 30 4.96 6.45 37.40
N HIS A 31 5.02 5.18 37.01
CA HIS A 31 6.00 4.23 37.51
C HIS A 31 7.43 4.67 37.20
N LEU A 32 7.73 5.02 35.95
CA LEU A 32 9.05 5.51 35.54
C LEU A 32 9.45 6.79 36.30
N LEU A 33 8.49 7.69 36.55
CA LEU A 33 8.76 8.90 37.33
C LEU A 33 9.06 8.61 38.80
N LEU A 34 8.45 7.57 39.38
CA LEU A 34 8.72 7.16 40.75
C LEU A 34 10.08 6.46 40.88
N GLU A 35 10.51 5.72 39.85
CA GLU A 35 11.86 5.15 39.80
C GLU A 35 12.94 6.23 39.68
N GLU A 36 12.70 7.28 38.89
CA GLU A 36 13.63 8.41 38.71
C GLU A 36 13.72 9.34 39.95
N GLN A 37 12.71 9.37 40.82
CA GLN A 37 12.55 10.39 41.87
C GLN A 37 12.10 9.76 43.21
N SER A 38 13.03 9.60 44.15
CA SER A 38 12.73 9.10 45.50
C SER A 38 11.87 10.06 46.34
N ASP A 39 12.02 11.37 46.15
CA ASP A 39 11.50 12.37 47.12
C ASP A 39 10.11 12.93 46.80
N GLY A 40 9.46 12.48 45.71
CA GLY A 40 8.05 12.79 45.39
C GLY A 40 7.69 14.27 45.15
N GLN A 41 8.62 15.21 45.37
CA GLN A 41 8.35 16.63 45.22
C GLN A 41 7.97 16.97 43.78
N LYS A 42 6.82 17.64 43.62
CA LYS A 42 6.26 18.07 42.32
C LYS A 42 5.91 16.90 41.37
N LEU A 43 5.70 15.68 41.88
CA LEU A 43 5.33 14.51 41.09
C LEU A 43 4.13 14.77 40.18
N HIS A 44 3.09 15.46 40.67
CA HIS A 44 1.91 15.80 39.87
C HIS A 44 2.21 16.68 38.66
N THR A 45 3.06 17.70 38.85
CA THR A 45 3.45 18.61 37.77
C THR A 45 4.29 17.89 36.75
N LYS A 46 5.29 17.11 37.19
CA LYS A 46 6.16 16.32 36.31
C LYS A 46 5.36 15.27 35.53
N PHE A 47 4.47 14.55 36.21
CA PHE A 47 3.56 13.59 35.61
C PHE A 47 2.71 14.25 34.51
N LYS A 48 2.06 15.37 34.84
CA LYS A 48 1.23 16.10 33.87
C LYS A 48 2.02 16.48 32.62
N VAL A 49 3.24 17.00 32.78
CA VAL A 49 4.08 17.41 31.65
C VAL A 49 4.53 16.21 30.82
N LYS A 50 5.12 15.17 31.44
CA LYS A 50 5.59 13.98 30.71
C LYS A 50 4.44 13.25 30.02
N TYR A 51 3.30 13.09 30.69
CA TYR A 51 2.12 12.44 30.12
C TYR A 51 1.53 13.24 28.95
N HIS A 52 1.46 14.57 29.06
CA HIS A 52 1.01 15.42 27.95
C HIS A 52 1.93 15.30 26.73
N GLN A 53 3.24 15.35 26.93
CA GLN A 53 4.23 15.20 25.87
C GLN A 53 4.09 13.83 25.17
N ARG A 54 3.94 12.76 25.95
CA ARG A 54 3.74 11.40 25.44
C ARG A 54 2.55 11.29 24.48
N LEU A 55 1.41 11.90 24.83
CA LEU A 55 0.21 11.89 24.00
C LEU A 55 0.41 12.67 22.69
N ILE A 56 1.11 13.82 22.75
CA ILE A 56 1.47 14.59 21.54
C ILE A 56 2.34 13.75 20.62
N ASP A 57 3.35 13.08 21.16
CA ASP A 57 4.27 12.27 20.35
C ASP A 57 3.58 11.05 19.75
N GLU A 58 2.64 10.42 20.46
CA GLU A 58 1.82 9.35 19.89
C GLU A 58 0.95 9.83 18.72
N LEU A 59 0.35 11.01 18.87
CA LEU A 59 -0.45 11.62 17.81
C LEU A 59 0.43 11.97 16.59
N ARG A 60 1.64 12.50 16.81
CA ARG A 60 2.63 12.75 15.76
C ARG A 60 3.02 11.47 15.03
N ARG A 61 3.30 10.39 15.77
CA ARG A 61 3.61 9.06 15.18
C ARG A 61 2.45 8.54 14.34
N SER A 62 1.22 8.68 14.83
CA SER A 62 0.01 8.31 14.08
C SER A 62 -0.11 9.09 12.76
N TYR A 63 0.16 10.40 12.77
CA TYR A 63 0.15 11.20 11.55
C TYR A 63 1.32 10.88 10.61
N ALA A 64 2.51 10.58 11.13
CA ALA A 64 3.63 10.15 10.31
C ALA A 64 3.33 8.84 9.57
N LYS A 65 2.74 7.85 10.26
CA LYS A 65 2.29 6.59 9.65
C LYS A 65 1.21 6.79 8.59
N LYS A 66 0.29 7.73 8.80
CA LYS A 66 -0.68 8.12 7.77
C LYS A 66 0.00 8.71 6.56
N ARG A 67 0.95 9.64 6.74
CA ARG A 67 1.69 10.22 5.61
C ARG A 67 2.47 9.17 4.83
N SER A 68 3.06 8.17 5.47
CA SER A 68 3.71 7.07 4.73
C SER A 68 2.72 6.24 3.91
N HIS A 69 1.48 6.10 4.36
CA HIS A 69 0.41 5.47 3.56
C HIS A 69 -0.16 6.42 2.50
N ASP A 70 -0.26 7.72 2.76
CA ASP A 70 -0.70 8.72 1.76
C ASP A 70 0.38 8.92 0.68
N HIS A 71 1.64 8.59 0.98
CA HIS A 71 2.75 8.51 0.03
C HIS A 71 2.88 7.14 -0.64
N PHE A 72 1.96 6.20 -0.38
CA PHE A 72 1.85 5.00 -1.18
C PHE A 72 1.30 5.45 -2.53
N ILE A 73 2.21 5.59 -3.50
CA ILE A 73 1.87 5.72 -4.92
C ILE A 73 0.87 4.59 -5.17
N GLY A 74 -0.34 4.93 -5.65
CA GLY A 74 -1.32 3.91 -6.00
C GLY A 74 -0.66 2.95 -6.97
N LEU A 75 -0.30 1.76 -6.49
CA LEU A 75 0.30 0.75 -7.34
C LEU A 75 -0.73 0.41 -8.40
N ASP A 76 -0.35 0.60 -9.65
CA ASP A 76 -1.18 0.14 -10.74
C ASP A 76 -1.29 -1.39 -10.62
N VAL A 77 -2.51 -1.92 -10.67
CA VAL A 77 -2.76 -3.36 -10.63
C VAL A 77 -2.01 -4.06 -11.78
N TYR A 78 -1.78 -3.35 -12.89
CA TYR A 78 -0.96 -3.83 -14.01
C TYR A 78 0.55 -3.83 -13.73
N GLU A 79 1.05 -2.99 -12.82
CA GLU A 79 2.46 -2.98 -12.38
C GLU A 79 2.75 -4.07 -11.33
N CYS A 80 1.73 -4.55 -10.63
CA CYS A 80 1.84 -5.60 -9.60
C CYS A 80 1.28 -6.97 -10.04
N SER A 81 0.85 -7.11 -11.29
CA SER A 81 0.35 -8.38 -11.83
C SER A 81 1.38 -9.51 -11.67
N ASP A 82 2.66 -9.18 -11.86
CA ASP A 82 3.78 -10.10 -11.66
C ASP A 82 3.97 -10.57 -10.22
N TRP A 83 3.47 -9.80 -9.23
CA TRP A 83 3.52 -10.19 -7.81
C TRP A 83 2.34 -11.07 -7.39
N ILE A 84 1.25 -11.00 -8.16
CA ILE A 84 0.04 -11.84 -8.00
C ILE A 84 0.17 -13.16 -8.78
N ASN A 85 1.16 -13.26 -9.69
CA ASN A 85 1.54 -14.53 -10.31
C ASN A 85 1.97 -15.54 -9.23
N SER A 86 1.02 -16.34 -8.77
CA SER A 86 1.27 -17.72 -8.39
C SER A 86 2.01 -18.35 -9.56
N GLY A 87 3.29 -18.68 -9.38
CA GLY A 87 4.19 -19.17 -10.42
C GLY A 87 3.84 -20.53 -11.03
N ASP A 88 2.59 -20.97 -10.97
CA ASP A 88 2.07 -22.08 -11.75
C ASP A 88 1.16 -21.50 -12.85
N THR A 89 1.71 -21.43 -14.07
CA THR A 89 0.88 -21.42 -15.27
C THR A 89 0.11 -22.73 -15.25
N SER A 90 -1.13 -22.72 -14.77
CA SER A 90 -2.03 -23.87 -14.91
C SER A 90 -2.03 -24.31 -16.38
N PRO A 91 -2.08 -25.61 -16.70
CA PRO A 91 -2.27 -26.08 -18.07
C PRO A 91 -3.40 -25.36 -18.81
N ASP A 92 -4.44 -24.96 -18.07
CA ASP A 92 -5.56 -24.19 -18.62
C ASP A 92 -5.13 -22.80 -19.11
N ASN A 93 -4.24 -22.11 -18.39
CA ASN A 93 -3.72 -20.80 -18.77
C ASN A 93 -2.85 -20.88 -20.02
N GLU A 94 -2.08 -21.97 -20.17
CA GLU A 94 -1.27 -22.21 -21.36
C GLU A 94 -2.14 -22.48 -22.59
N VAL A 95 -3.22 -23.26 -22.44
CA VAL A 95 -4.18 -23.52 -23.51
C VAL A 95 -4.89 -22.23 -23.94
N VAL A 96 -5.37 -21.43 -22.98
CA VAL A 96 -6.02 -20.13 -23.27
C VAL A 96 -5.04 -19.19 -23.95
N PHE A 97 -3.81 -19.09 -23.47
CA PHE A 97 -2.78 -18.25 -24.08
C PHE A 97 -2.50 -18.66 -25.53
N ASN A 98 -2.30 -19.94 -25.80
CA ASN A 98 -2.01 -20.44 -27.15
C ASN A 98 -3.19 -20.20 -28.11
N HIS A 99 -4.43 -20.32 -27.62
CA HIS A 99 -5.62 -20.02 -28.41
C HIS A 99 -5.68 -18.53 -28.78
N LEU A 100 -5.54 -17.63 -27.80
CA LEU A 100 -5.53 -16.19 -28.02
C LEU A 100 -4.39 -15.75 -28.94
N LEU A 101 -3.22 -16.40 -28.82
CA LEU A 101 -2.07 -16.13 -29.68
C LEU A 101 -2.35 -16.53 -31.14
N ALA A 102 -3.01 -17.67 -31.37
CA ALA A 102 -3.40 -18.10 -32.71
C ALA A 102 -4.41 -17.13 -33.33
N GLU A 103 -5.44 -16.75 -32.59
CA GLU A 103 -6.46 -15.77 -33.00
C GLU A 103 -5.85 -14.42 -33.39
N VAL A 104 -4.95 -13.91 -32.54
CA VAL A 104 -4.19 -12.68 -32.84
C VAL A 104 -3.36 -12.87 -34.10
N TYR A 105 -2.63 -13.98 -34.23
CA TYR A 105 -1.77 -14.20 -35.39
C TYR A 105 -2.58 -14.23 -36.69
N GLU A 106 -3.71 -14.92 -36.70
CA GLU A 106 -4.61 -15.01 -37.87
C GLU A 106 -5.27 -13.67 -38.21
N GLY A 107 -5.62 -12.85 -37.22
CA GLY A 107 -6.20 -11.51 -37.42
C GLY A 107 -5.20 -10.43 -37.84
N LEU A 108 -3.89 -10.68 -37.71
CA LEU A 108 -2.86 -9.72 -38.11
C LEU A 108 -2.51 -9.84 -39.60
N SER A 109 -2.15 -8.70 -40.21
CA SER A 109 -1.57 -8.72 -41.56
C SER A 109 -0.14 -9.28 -41.52
N ALA A 110 0.35 -9.79 -42.67
CA ALA A 110 1.68 -10.40 -42.79
C ALA A 110 2.83 -9.53 -42.21
N HIS A 111 2.73 -8.19 -42.36
CA HIS A 111 3.70 -7.27 -41.76
C HIS A 111 3.67 -7.29 -40.23
N TYR A 112 2.48 -7.31 -39.61
CA TYR A 112 2.35 -7.33 -38.15
C TYR A 112 2.56 -8.72 -37.55
N GLN A 113 2.30 -9.79 -38.30
CA GLN A 113 2.70 -11.15 -37.94
C GLN A 113 4.22 -11.26 -37.77
N ASP A 114 4.98 -10.71 -38.73
CA ASP A 114 6.45 -10.65 -38.64
C ASP A 114 6.91 -9.84 -37.41
N LEU A 115 6.30 -8.67 -37.18
CA LEU A 115 6.60 -7.84 -36.00
C LEU A 115 6.29 -8.57 -34.68
N LEU A 116 5.20 -9.34 -34.62
CA LEU A 116 4.84 -10.15 -33.46
C LEU A 116 5.88 -11.25 -33.20
N LEU A 117 6.27 -11.99 -34.24
CA LEU A 117 7.29 -13.04 -34.12
C LEU A 117 8.65 -12.48 -33.70
N ARG A 118 9.05 -11.32 -34.24
CA ARG A 118 10.28 -10.62 -33.84
C ARG A 118 10.24 -10.21 -32.36
N GLN A 119 9.12 -9.65 -31.91
CA GLN A 119 8.92 -9.30 -30.51
C GLN A 119 8.94 -10.54 -29.59
N MET A 120 8.34 -11.66 -29.99
CA MET A 120 8.35 -12.92 -29.24
C MET A 120 9.75 -13.53 -29.13
N ARG A 121 10.62 -13.28 -30.12
CA ARG A 121 12.04 -13.67 -30.08
C ARG A 121 12.91 -12.74 -29.22
N GLY A 122 12.33 -11.67 -28.68
CA GLY A 122 13.03 -10.68 -27.87
C GLY A 122 13.79 -9.62 -28.68
N GLU A 123 13.51 -9.48 -29.97
CA GLU A 123 14.11 -8.43 -30.80
C GLU A 123 13.52 -7.05 -30.46
N GLU A 124 14.34 -6.00 -30.59
CA GLU A 124 13.87 -4.64 -30.35
C GLU A 124 13.03 -4.11 -31.51
N LEU A 125 11.78 -3.78 -31.21
CA LEU A 125 10.88 -3.01 -32.08
C LEU A 125 11.00 -1.50 -31.79
N THR A 126 10.82 -0.67 -32.82
CA THR A 126 10.72 0.78 -32.63
C THR A 126 9.50 1.13 -31.77
N ARG A 127 9.51 2.31 -31.14
CA ARG A 127 8.36 2.78 -30.34
C ARG A 127 7.06 2.79 -31.14
N MET A 128 7.12 3.18 -32.42
CA MET A 128 5.94 3.27 -33.28
C MET A 128 5.43 1.89 -33.70
N GLU A 129 6.32 0.95 -34.05
CA GLU A 129 5.94 -0.43 -34.36
C GLU A 129 5.29 -1.11 -33.15
N ARG A 130 5.86 -0.96 -31.95
CA ARG A 130 5.27 -1.48 -30.69
C ARG A 130 3.89 -0.92 -30.44
N TYR A 131 3.71 0.39 -30.62
CA TYR A 131 2.42 1.03 -30.43
C TYR A 131 1.38 0.48 -31.42
N ARG A 132 1.69 0.46 -32.72
CA ARG A 132 0.76 -0.01 -33.75
C ARG A 132 0.43 -1.49 -33.60
N LEU A 133 1.43 -2.32 -33.32
CA LEU A 133 1.22 -3.75 -33.07
C LEU A 133 0.28 -3.97 -31.89
N ARG A 134 0.49 -3.26 -30.77
CA ARG A 134 -0.38 -3.35 -29.59
C ARG A 134 -1.82 -2.94 -29.89
N GLU A 135 -2.02 -1.84 -30.60
CA GLU A 135 -3.37 -1.38 -30.94
C GLU A 135 -4.08 -2.36 -31.89
N LYS A 136 -3.35 -3.03 -32.79
CA LYS A 136 -3.90 -4.10 -33.61
C LYS A 136 -4.25 -5.35 -32.81
N ILE A 137 -3.40 -5.78 -31.89
CA ILE A 137 -3.68 -6.91 -30.99
C ILE A 137 -4.92 -6.62 -30.15
N LYS A 138 -5.03 -5.43 -29.57
CA LYS A 138 -6.21 -5.03 -28.78
C LYS A 138 -7.48 -5.02 -29.62
N ALA A 139 -7.41 -4.52 -30.85
CA ALA A 139 -8.56 -4.49 -31.74
C ALA A 139 -9.06 -5.89 -32.13
N ILE A 140 -8.18 -6.90 -32.14
CA ILE A 140 -8.56 -8.30 -32.40
C ILE A 140 -9.16 -8.95 -31.14
N LEU A 141 -8.51 -8.77 -29.98
CA LEU A 141 -8.90 -9.45 -28.74
C LEU A 141 -10.08 -8.79 -28.00
N PHE A 142 -10.31 -7.51 -28.24
CA PHE A 142 -11.29 -6.70 -27.51
C PHE A 142 -12.16 -5.86 -28.46
N SER A 143 -12.31 -6.25 -29.73
CA SER A 143 -13.42 -5.73 -30.53
C SER A 143 -14.70 -6.12 -29.82
N GLU A 144 -15.41 -5.14 -29.26
CA GLU A 144 -16.73 -5.34 -28.68
C GLU A 144 -17.61 -5.99 -29.76
N ASP A 145 -18.13 -7.19 -29.47
CA ASP A 145 -19.30 -7.71 -30.16
C ASP A 145 -20.44 -6.74 -29.86
N GLU A 146 -20.62 -5.73 -30.72
CA GLU A 146 -21.86 -4.95 -30.80
C GLU A 146 -22.97 -5.89 -31.29
N GLU A 147 -23.51 -6.72 -30.39
CA GLU A 147 -24.86 -7.31 -30.50
C GLU A 147 -25.93 -6.37 -29.95
#